data_AF-A0A091FBM8-F1
#
_entry.id   AF-A0A091FBM8-F1
#
_cell.length_a   1.000
_cell.length_b   1.000
_cell.length_c   1.000
_cell.angle_alpha   90.00
_cell.angle_beta   90.00
_cell.angle_gamma   90.00
#
_symmetry.space_group_name_H-M   'P 1'
#
loop_
_entity.id
_entity.type
_entity.pdbx_description
1 polymer ?
#
loop_
_entity_poly.entity_id
_entity_poly.type
_entity_poly.pdbx_seq_one_letter_code
_entity_poly.pdbx_strand_id
1 'polypeptide(L)'
;MRKVENQNKEFKQVWNDNCLKTICAFANTGGGKLYIGIDDEGKPVGVKDAARYLDDITAYIKIGKFVSATDLISTDDIEGNLFDQVDKAIEMLRVKYLLSNITYEGIYRKDNMEYPEEALREAIINAVIHRNYMGVHTQLRIDPESLNLWNEGGLPPGINVSDLKTWHLSRPRNELLADVFFKAGMIEAWGRGTVKIVDECKKAGLPEPEFREEFGGLSVHFIKADKSQEKVQVTAQEAQVGARSKAQSGAQSQAQSERILFILSRSAASARELLSELGLKSKTGYLKRDIKGLMEENLIEYTIPDKPISRLQKYRLTDEGRRFLAGMRGDKKK
;
A
#
# COMPACT_ATOMS: atom_id res chain seq x y z
N MET A 1 -11.72 20.88 -56.82
CA MET A 1 -11.64 21.31 -55.40
C MET A 1 -10.90 20.23 -54.63
N ARG A 2 -9.76 20.54 -53.98
CA ARG A 2 -9.13 19.61 -53.03
C ARG A 2 -10.12 19.43 -51.88
N LYS A 3 -10.57 18.20 -51.61
CA LYS A 3 -11.27 17.93 -50.34
C LYS A 3 -10.32 18.34 -49.21
N VAL A 4 -10.76 19.29 -48.40
CA VAL A 4 -9.95 19.85 -47.30
C VAL A 4 -9.85 18.83 -46.16
N GLU A 5 -10.82 17.90 -46.09
CA GLU A 5 -10.87 16.71 -45.23
C GLU A 5 -10.34 15.45 -45.94
N ASN A 6 -9.83 14.51 -45.16
CA ASN A 6 -9.38 13.20 -45.62
C ASN A 6 -9.54 12.13 -44.53
N GLN A 7 -9.15 10.88 -44.83
CA GLN A 7 -9.25 9.73 -43.91
C GLN A 7 -8.61 9.91 -42.53
N ASN A 8 -7.71 10.88 -42.36
CA ASN A 8 -7.02 11.17 -41.10
C ASN A 8 -7.19 12.66 -40.70
N LYS A 9 -8.13 13.40 -41.31
CA LYS A 9 -8.34 14.83 -41.06
C LYS A 9 -9.80 15.22 -41.26
N GLU A 10 -10.43 15.71 -40.20
CA GLU A 10 -11.84 16.13 -40.18
C GLU A 10 -11.97 17.54 -39.59
N PHE A 11 -12.93 18.32 -40.08
CA PHE A 11 -13.36 19.60 -39.49
C PHE A 11 -14.70 19.47 -38.79
N LYS A 12 -14.83 20.20 -37.67
CA LYS A 12 -16.10 20.42 -37.01
C LYS A 12 -16.18 21.87 -36.56
N GLN A 13 -17.33 22.50 -36.78
CA GLN A 13 -17.57 23.87 -36.32
C GLN A 13 -17.62 23.95 -34.79
N VAL A 14 -18.17 22.92 -34.14
CA VAL A 14 -18.43 22.89 -32.70
C VAL A 14 -18.11 21.49 -32.15
N TRP A 15 -17.62 21.43 -30.91
CA TRP A 15 -17.46 20.18 -30.16
C TRP A 15 -18.84 19.59 -29.80
N ASN A 16 -19.10 18.35 -30.22
CA ASN A 16 -20.33 17.59 -29.96
C ASN A 16 -20.10 16.09 -30.17
N ASP A 17 -21.12 15.26 -29.94
CA ASP A 17 -21.02 13.79 -30.04
C ASP A 17 -20.55 13.27 -31.41
N ASN A 18 -20.73 14.03 -32.50
CA ASN A 18 -20.19 13.61 -33.80
C ASN A 18 -18.65 13.70 -33.85
N CYS A 19 -18.04 14.55 -33.02
CA CYS A 19 -16.58 14.57 -32.81
C CYS A 19 -16.09 13.24 -32.25
N LEU A 20 -16.83 12.66 -31.29
CA LEU A 20 -16.50 11.36 -30.70
C LEU A 20 -16.57 10.23 -31.74
N LYS A 21 -17.58 10.24 -32.63
CA LYS A 21 -17.66 9.27 -33.75
C LYS A 21 -16.46 9.38 -34.68
N THR A 22 -16.03 10.59 -35.01
CA THR A 22 -14.83 10.83 -35.81
C THR A 22 -13.58 10.34 -35.08
N ILE A 23 -13.46 10.62 -33.78
CA ILE A 23 -12.34 10.14 -32.95
C ILE A 23 -12.30 8.61 -32.94
N CYS A 24 -13.45 7.93 -32.77
CA CYS A 24 -13.55 6.47 -32.85
C CYS A 24 -13.17 5.95 -34.25
N ALA A 25 -13.61 6.60 -35.32
CA ALA A 25 -13.25 6.23 -36.69
C ALA A 25 -11.74 6.37 -36.94
N PHE A 26 -11.11 7.43 -36.41
CA PHE A 26 -9.66 7.61 -36.47
C PHE A 26 -8.92 6.57 -35.62
N ALA A 27 -9.41 6.27 -34.42
CA ALA A 27 -8.82 5.25 -33.55
C ALA A 27 -8.87 3.85 -34.16
N ASN A 28 -9.94 3.52 -34.91
CA ASN A 28 -10.09 2.25 -35.61
C ASN A 28 -9.29 2.16 -36.93
N THR A 29 -8.58 3.23 -37.30
CA THR A 29 -7.78 3.30 -38.54
C THR A 29 -6.36 3.77 -38.18
N GLY A 30 -5.68 4.51 -39.06
CA GLY A 30 -4.30 4.97 -38.84
C GLY A 30 -4.17 6.20 -37.93
N GLY A 31 -5.15 6.50 -37.09
CA GLY A 31 -5.24 7.74 -36.31
C GLY A 31 -5.67 8.94 -37.16
N GLY A 32 -5.76 10.13 -36.55
CA GLY A 32 -6.16 11.33 -37.28
C GLY A 32 -6.12 12.61 -36.46
N LYS A 33 -6.41 13.74 -37.13
CA LYS A 33 -6.49 15.07 -36.53
C LYS A 33 -7.88 15.62 -36.72
N LEU A 34 -8.57 15.87 -35.60
CA LEU A 34 -9.84 16.57 -35.57
C LEU A 34 -9.58 18.05 -35.27
N TYR A 35 -10.08 18.94 -36.13
CA TYR A 35 -9.96 20.38 -35.97
C TYR A 35 -11.33 20.97 -35.62
N ILE A 36 -11.41 21.64 -34.47
CA ILE A 36 -12.63 22.29 -33.98
C ILE A 36 -12.60 23.79 -34.26
N GLY A 37 -13.74 24.38 -34.66
CA GLY A 37 -13.87 25.79 -35.01
C GLY A 37 -13.62 26.09 -36.48
N ILE A 38 -13.77 25.09 -37.35
CA ILE A 38 -13.64 25.20 -38.80
C ILE A 38 -14.92 24.65 -39.44
N ASP A 39 -15.49 25.39 -40.40
CA ASP A 39 -16.65 24.92 -41.17
C ASP A 39 -16.28 23.90 -42.26
N ASP A 40 -17.31 23.32 -42.87
CA ASP A 40 -17.16 22.26 -43.88
C ASP A 40 -16.43 22.76 -45.16
N GLU A 41 -16.31 24.08 -45.33
CA GLU A 41 -15.58 24.74 -46.40
C GLU A 41 -14.11 25.02 -46.04
N GLY A 42 -13.70 24.71 -44.80
CA GLY A 42 -12.34 24.92 -44.30
C GLY A 42 -12.10 26.34 -43.76
N LYS A 43 -13.15 27.15 -43.58
CA LYS A 43 -13.05 28.51 -43.06
C LYS A 43 -13.10 28.50 -41.53
N PRO A 44 -12.18 29.21 -40.85
CA PRO A 44 -12.24 29.35 -39.39
C PRO A 44 -13.49 30.13 -38.97
N VAL A 45 -14.36 29.49 -38.18
CA VAL A 45 -15.53 30.10 -37.53
C VAL A 45 -15.26 30.46 -36.07
N GLY A 46 -14.14 29.96 -35.52
CA GLY A 46 -13.71 30.22 -34.15
C GLY A 46 -14.42 29.33 -33.13
N VAL A 47 -13.91 29.35 -31.90
CA VAL A 47 -14.40 28.56 -30.77
C VAL A 47 -14.64 29.50 -29.60
N LYS A 48 -15.91 29.67 -29.19
CA LYS A 48 -16.29 30.66 -28.16
C LYS A 48 -15.62 30.40 -26.81
N ASP A 49 -15.44 29.13 -26.43
CA ASP A 49 -14.81 28.69 -25.17
C ASP A 49 -13.71 27.65 -25.44
N ALA A 50 -12.69 28.03 -26.23
CA ALA A 50 -11.62 27.11 -26.61
C ALA A 50 -10.86 26.54 -25.40
N ALA A 51 -10.65 27.34 -24.35
CA ALA A 51 -10.00 26.91 -23.11
C ALA A 51 -10.81 25.80 -22.41
N ARG A 52 -12.13 26.00 -22.27
CA ARG A 52 -13.03 24.99 -21.70
C ARG A 52 -12.99 23.71 -22.52
N TYR A 53 -12.99 23.78 -23.85
CA TYR A 53 -12.87 22.58 -24.67
C TYR A 53 -11.52 21.89 -24.49
N LEU A 54 -10.42 22.61 -24.32
CA LEU A 54 -9.12 21.98 -24.03
C LEU A 54 -9.13 21.27 -22.67
N ASP A 55 -9.78 21.87 -21.67
CA ASP A 55 -9.99 21.25 -20.35
C ASP A 55 -10.93 20.03 -20.44
N ASP A 56 -11.98 20.09 -21.26
CA ASP A 56 -12.94 19.02 -21.48
C ASP A 56 -12.35 17.86 -22.33
N ILE A 57 -11.43 18.18 -23.25
CA ILE A 57 -10.84 17.22 -24.21
C ILE A 57 -9.64 16.47 -23.60
N THR A 58 -8.96 17.05 -22.60
CA THR A 58 -7.82 16.40 -21.95
C THR A 58 -8.24 15.65 -20.69
N ALA A 59 -8.46 14.36 -20.83
CA ALA A 59 -8.50 13.47 -19.68
C ALA A 59 -7.09 13.20 -19.18
N TYR A 60 -6.79 13.57 -17.93
CA TYR A 60 -5.57 13.19 -17.24
C TYR A 60 -5.89 12.97 -15.74
N ILE A 61 -4.95 12.34 -15.03
CA ILE A 61 -5.01 12.19 -13.57
C ILE A 61 -3.95 13.10 -12.97
N LYS A 62 -4.34 14.06 -12.13
CA LYS A 62 -3.41 14.91 -11.40
C LYS A 62 -3.11 14.29 -10.04
N ILE A 63 -1.83 14.02 -9.77
CA ILE A 63 -1.38 13.56 -8.46
C ILE A 63 -0.73 14.73 -7.72
N GLY A 64 -1.10 14.96 -6.47
CA GLY A 64 -0.51 16.00 -5.63
C GLY A 64 -0.22 15.51 -4.21
N LYS A 65 1.01 15.74 -3.71
CA LYS A 65 1.41 15.42 -2.33
C LYS A 65 1.51 16.67 -1.49
N PHE A 66 0.90 16.64 -0.32
CA PHE A 66 0.76 17.78 0.58
C PHE A 66 1.33 17.46 1.96
N VAL A 67 1.90 18.49 2.63
CA VAL A 67 2.23 18.40 4.07
C VAL A 67 1.13 18.98 4.97
N SER A 68 0.29 19.85 4.41
CA SER A 68 -0.83 20.51 5.09
C SER A 68 -1.99 20.69 4.11
N ALA A 69 -3.12 21.21 4.58
CA ALA A 69 -4.27 21.47 3.70
C ALA A 69 -3.89 22.33 2.47
N THR A 70 -2.94 23.25 2.60
CA THR A 70 -2.59 24.23 1.57
C THR A 70 -1.21 24.01 0.94
N ASP A 71 -0.29 23.32 1.63
CA ASP A 71 1.11 23.29 1.22
C ASP A 71 1.43 22.05 0.37
N LEU A 72 1.53 22.28 -0.94
CA LEU A 72 1.89 21.28 -1.95
C LEU A 72 3.41 21.08 -2.02
N ILE A 73 3.86 19.83 -1.94
CA ILE A 73 5.27 19.43 -2.06
C ILE A 73 5.62 19.09 -3.51
N SER A 74 4.78 18.29 -4.16
CA SER A 74 5.03 17.80 -5.51
C SER A 74 3.72 17.50 -6.21
N THR A 75 3.71 17.69 -7.53
CA THR A 75 2.59 17.39 -8.41
C THR A 75 3.09 16.71 -9.68
N ASP A 76 2.26 15.85 -10.26
CA ASP A 76 2.47 15.28 -11.60
C ASP A 76 1.12 15.13 -12.31
N ASP A 77 1.14 15.35 -13.63
CA ASP A 77 0.00 15.10 -14.51
C ASP A 77 0.24 13.81 -15.29
N ILE A 78 -0.67 12.84 -15.11
CA ILE A 78 -0.60 11.55 -15.76
C ILE A 78 -1.42 11.60 -17.05
N GLU A 79 -0.73 11.73 -18.17
CA GLU A 79 -1.29 11.79 -19.52
C GLU A 79 -1.07 10.49 -20.31
N GLY A 80 -1.83 10.33 -21.39
CA GLY A 80 -1.79 9.18 -22.29
C GLY A 80 -3.18 8.67 -22.61
N ASN A 81 -3.27 7.48 -23.21
CA ASN A 81 -4.55 6.79 -23.31
C ASN A 81 -5.04 6.34 -21.91
N LEU A 82 -6.32 6.01 -21.75
CA LEU A 82 -6.89 5.72 -20.43
C LEU A 82 -6.25 4.49 -19.74
N PHE A 83 -5.76 3.51 -20.50
CA PHE A 83 -5.01 2.38 -19.92
C PHE A 83 -3.65 2.82 -19.39
N ASP A 84 -2.92 3.59 -20.20
CA ASP A 84 -1.64 4.17 -19.79
C ASP A 84 -1.81 5.02 -18.53
N GLN A 85 -2.90 5.79 -18.43
CA GLN A 85 -3.16 6.62 -17.25
C GLN A 85 -3.33 5.79 -15.98
N VAL A 86 -4.04 4.66 -16.05
CA VAL A 86 -4.18 3.74 -14.92
C VAL A 86 -2.82 3.17 -14.52
N ASP A 87 -2.06 2.63 -15.48
CA ASP A 87 -0.78 1.97 -15.18
C ASP A 87 0.28 2.96 -14.69
N LYS A 88 0.42 4.11 -15.36
CA LYS A 88 1.35 5.17 -14.95
C LYS A 88 0.98 5.77 -13.60
N ALA A 89 -0.30 5.91 -13.28
CA ALA A 89 -0.71 6.42 -11.96
C ALA A 89 -0.27 5.46 -10.85
N ILE A 90 -0.50 4.15 -11.01
CA ILE A 90 -0.04 3.14 -10.05
C ILE A 90 1.48 3.10 -9.94
N GLU A 91 2.19 3.13 -11.08
CA GLU A 91 3.65 3.18 -11.10
C GLU A 91 4.16 4.43 -10.37
N MET A 92 3.59 5.61 -10.65
CA MET A 92 3.99 6.85 -10.02
C MET A 92 3.74 6.85 -8.52
N LEU A 93 2.61 6.28 -8.08
CA LEU A 93 2.33 6.06 -6.66
C LEU A 93 3.41 5.19 -6.01
N ARG A 94 3.80 4.09 -6.65
CA ARG A 94 4.81 3.16 -6.15
C ARG A 94 6.20 3.79 -6.03
N VAL A 95 6.65 4.51 -7.07
CA VAL A 95 8.05 4.92 -7.18
C VAL A 95 8.34 6.29 -6.54
N LYS A 96 7.35 7.19 -6.49
CA LYS A 96 7.57 8.59 -6.07
C LYS A 96 6.80 8.97 -4.81
N TYR A 97 5.58 8.47 -4.64
CA TYR A 97 4.66 9.05 -3.67
C TYR A 97 4.49 8.26 -2.38
N LEU A 98 4.30 6.95 -2.50
CA LEU A 98 4.02 6.04 -1.39
C LEU A 98 5.29 5.38 -0.88
N LEU A 99 5.40 5.28 0.44
CA LEU A 99 6.52 4.58 1.06
C LEU A 99 6.40 3.08 0.78
N SER A 100 7.53 2.47 0.41
CA SER A 100 7.66 1.02 0.34
C SER A 100 8.22 0.52 1.67
N ASN A 101 7.38 -0.09 2.49
CA ASN A 101 7.83 -0.76 3.71
C ASN A 101 8.46 -2.09 3.32
N ILE A 102 9.71 -2.30 3.75
CA ILE A 102 10.46 -3.52 3.45
C ILE A 102 9.98 -4.63 4.38
N THR A 103 9.33 -5.62 3.80
CA THR A 103 8.96 -6.86 4.50
C THR A 103 9.74 -8.03 3.91
N TYR A 104 9.78 -9.16 4.61
CA TYR A 104 10.48 -10.36 4.17
C TYR A 104 9.50 -11.55 4.16
N GLU A 105 9.44 -12.25 3.04
CA GLU A 105 8.69 -13.50 2.90
C GLU A 105 9.70 -14.63 2.63
N GLY A 106 10.06 -15.37 3.69
CA GLY A 106 11.18 -16.30 3.66
C GLY A 106 12.53 -15.57 3.49
N ILE A 107 13.24 -15.86 2.41
CA ILE A 107 14.52 -15.19 2.05
C ILE A 107 14.34 -14.01 1.09
N TYR A 108 13.12 -13.78 0.61
CA TYR A 108 12.85 -12.78 -0.41
C TYR A 108 12.37 -11.48 0.24
N ARG A 109 12.98 -10.37 -0.20
CA ARG A 109 12.54 -9.03 0.14
C ARG A 109 11.27 -8.69 -0.65
N LYS A 110 10.28 -8.15 0.04
CA LYS A 110 9.02 -7.69 -0.53
C LYS A 110 8.80 -6.23 -0.18
N ASP A 111 8.81 -5.38 -1.21
CA ASP A 111 8.53 -3.95 -1.06
C ASP A 111 7.00 -3.76 -1.13
N ASN A 112 6.36 -3.53 0.02
CA ASN A 112 4.92 -3.31 0.11
C ASN A 112 4.62 -1.80 0.15
N MET A 113 3.71 -1.35 -0.72
CA MET A 113 3.20 0.02 -0.69
C MET A 113 2.36 0.27 0.56
N GLU A 114 2.27 1.54 1.00
CA GLU A 114 1.40 1.96 2.12
C GLU A 114 -0.08 1.54 1.97
N TYR A 115 -0.57 1.46 0.73
CA TYR A 115 -1.91 0.99 0.41
C TYR A 115 -1.84 -0.19 -0.57
N PRO A 116 -2.77 -1.16 -0.51
CA PRO A 116 -2.80 -2.29 -1.43
C PRO A 116 -2.91 -1.82 -2.87
N GLU A 117 -1.99 -2.27 -3.71
CA GLU A 117 -1.98 -1.94 -5.14
C GLU A 117 -3.30 -2.34 -5.82
N GLU A 118 -3.85 -3.50 -5.48
CA GLU A 118 -5.13 -3.97 -6.01
C GLU A 118 -6.29 -3.03 -5.67
N ALA A 119 -6.31 -2.47 -4.45
CA ALA A 119 -7.34 -1.52 -4.03
C ALA A 119 -7.18 -0.18 -4.75
N LEU A 120 -5.95 0.32 -4.88
CA LEU A 120 -5.65 1.55 -5.62
C LEU A 120 -5.98 1.40 -7.11
N ARG A 121 -5.61 0.28 -7.73
CA ARG A 121 -5.86 0.00 -9.15
C ARG A 121 -7.35 -0.02 -9.44
N GLU A 122 -8.11 -0.74 -8.61
CA GLU A 122 -9.57 -0.79 -8.70
C GLU A 122 -10.20 0.60 -8.52
N ALA A 123 -9.75 1.37 -7.54
CA ALA A 123 -10.25 2.74 -7.31
C ALA A 123 -9.96 3.67 -8.51
N ILE A 124 -8.74 3.62 -9.07
CA ILE A 124 -8.35 4.44 -10.22
C ILE A 124 -9.13 4.05 -11.47
N ILE A 125 -9.31 2.76 -11.73
CA ILE A 125 -10.12 2.30 -12.86
C ILE A 125 -11.57 2.76 -12.69
N ASN A 126 -12.14 2.64 -11.49
CA ASN A 126 -13.50 3.11 -11.22
C ASN A 126 -13.62 4.63 -11.40
N ALA A 127 -12.64 5.40 -10.95
CA ALA A 127 -12.60 6.85 -11.16
C ALA A 127 -12.55 7.19 -12.66
N VAL A 128 -11.76 6.47 -13.47
CA VAL A 128 -11.71 6.66 -14.93
C VAL A 128 -13.05 6.31 -15.58
N ILE A 129 -13.64 5.16 -15.25
CA ILE A 129 -14.88 4.68 -15.90
C ILE A 129 -16.11 5.51 -15.50
N HIS A 130 -16.19 5.96 -14.26
CA HIS A 130 -17.38 6.65 -13.74
C HIS A 130 -17.30 8.18 -13.83
N ARG A 131 -16.16 8.73 -14.25
CA ARG A 131 -15.94 10.18 -14.40
C ARG A 131 -16.92 10.85 -15.36
N ASN A 132 -17.38 12.04 -14.99
CA ASN A 132 -17.91 13.01 -15.94
C ASN A 132 -16.76 13.63 -16.74
N TYR A 133 -16.60 13.23 -18.00
CA TYR A 133 -15.52 13.73 -18.87
C TYR A 133 -15.75 15.17 -19.38
N MET A 134 -16.93 15.77 -19.13
CA MET A 134 -17.23 17.17 -19.48
C MET A 134 -16.81 18.18 -18.39
N GLY A 135 -16.01 17.74 -17.44
CA GLY A 135 -15.55 18.59 -16.35
C GLY A 135 -14.11 18.31 -15.98
N VAL A 136 -13.70 18.65 -14.76
CA VAL A 136 -12.30 18.71 -14.37
C VAL A 136 -11.65 17.33 -14.30
N HIS A 137 -10.32 17.31 -14.32
CA HIS A 137 -9.50 16.10 -14.27
C HIS A 137 -9.70 15.32 -12.97
N THR A 138 -9.41 14.01 -13.00
CA THR A 138 -9.37 13.17 -11.78
C THR A 138 -8.21 13.63 -10.91
N GLN A 139 -8.45 13.76 -9.60
CA GLN A 139 -7.46 14.24 -8.64
C GLN A 139 -7.11 13.13 -7.66
N LEU A 140 -5.81 12.91 -7.48
CA LEU A 140 -5.27 12.01 -6.46
C LEU A 140 -4.43 12.84 -5.49
N ARG A 141 -5.03 13.16 -4.35
CA ARG A 141 -4.42 13.94 -3.29
C ARG A 141 -3.81 13.01 -2.24
N ILE A 142 -2.56 13.26 -1.87
CA ILE A 142 -1.82 12.49 -0.87
C ILE A 142 -1.47 13.41 0.28
N ASP A 143 -2.08 13.16 1.42
CA ASP A 143 -1.87 13.87 2.67
C ASP A 143 -1.01 13.00 3.62
N PRO A 144 -0.50 13.54 4.75
CA PRO A 144 0.34 12.78 5.66
C PRO A 144 -0.30 11.47 6.17
N GLU A 145 -1.62 11.48 6.42
CA GLU A 145 -2.38 10.39 7.04
C GLU A 145 -3.41 9.72 6.09
N SER A 146 -3.51 10.19 4.85
CA SER A 146 -4.52 9.68 3.91
C SER A 146 -4.13 9.85 2.44
N LEU A 147 -4.82 9.11 1.58
CA LEU A 147 -4.82 9.28 0.13
C LEU A 147 -6.26 9.40 -0.33
N ASN A 148 -6.61 10.48 -1.01
CA ASN A 148 -7.94 10.73 -1.55
C ASN A 148 -7.90 10.72 -3.08
N LEU A 149 -8.68 9.84 -3.69
CA LEU A 149 -8.94 9.84 -5.12
C LEU A 149 -10.34 10.41 -5.38
N TRP A 150 -10.42 11.54 -6.08
CA TRP A 150 -11.67 12.19 -6.45
C TRP A 150 -11.83 12.23 -7.98
N ASN A 151 -13.03 11.92 -8.46
CA ASN A 151 -13.43 12.16 -9.85
C ASN A 151 -14.72 12.97 -9.92
N GLU A 152 -14.85 13.80 -10.96
CA GLU A 152 -16.10 14.51 -11.19
C GLU A 152 -17.24 13.54 -11.55
N GLY A 153 -18.46 13.87 -11.12
CA GLY A 153 -19.66 13.09 -11.35
C GLY A 153 -20.04 12.26 -10.14
N GLY A 154 -21.21 12.57 -9.57
CA GLY A 154 -21.79 11.81 -8.46
C GLY A 154 -22.36 10.45 -8.86
N LEU A 155 -22.92 9.76 -7.86
CA LEU A 155 -23.50 8.44 -8.01
C LEU A 155 -24.73 8.45 -8.93
N PRO A 156 -24.97 7.34 -9.66
CA PRO A 156 -26.15 7.21 -10.49
C PRO A 156 -27.42 7.15 -9.61
N PRO A 157 -28.57 7.60 -10.12
CA PRO A 157 -29.83 7.53 -9.39
C PRO A 157 -30.14 6.13 -8.86
N GLY A 158 -30.43 6.05 -7.56
CA GLY A 158 -30.77 4.81 -6.86
C GLY A 158 -29.59 4.06 -6.25
N ILE A 159 -28.37 4.61 -6.30
CA ILE A 159 -27.21 4.12 -5.54
C ILE A 159 -26.80 5.21 -4.55
N ASN A 160 -26.70 4.86 -3.27
CA ASN A 160 -26.19 5.74 -2.22
C ASN A 160 -24.77 5.36 -1.83
N VAL A 161 -24.05 6.28 -1.19
CA VAL A 161 -22.70 6.06 -0.66
C VAL A 161 -22.63 4.82 0.26
N SER A 162 -23.66 4.59 1.08
CA SER A 162 -23.73 3.42 1.97
C SER A 162 -23.72 2.09 1.22
N ASP A 163 -24.26 2.08 0.00
CA ASP A 163 -24.44 0.85 -0.79
C ASP A 163 -23.10 0.36 -1.33
N LEU A 164 -22.14 1.27 -1.54
CA LEU A 164 -20.81 0.99 -2.12
C LEU A 164 -19.97 0.00 -1.30
N LYS A 165 -20.29 -0.21 -0.02
CA LYS A 165 -19.64 -1.20 0.85
C LYS A 165 -20.31 -2.58 0.83
N THR A 166 -21.38 -2.73 0.07
CA THR A 166 -22.16 -3.96 -0.06
C THR A 166 -22.37 -4.30 -1.53
N TRP A 167 -23.03 -5.43 -1.81
CA TRP A 167 -23.36 -5.77 -3.19
C TRP A 167 -24.34 -4.75 -3.77
N HIS A 168 -24.01 -4.21 -4.94
CA HIS A 168 -24.89 -3.35 -5.73
C HIS A 168 -24.70 -3.61 -7.22
N LEU A 169 -25.68 -3.21 -8.04
CA LEU A 169 -25.56 -3.25 -9.49
C LEU A 169 -24.51 -2.24 -9.95
N SER A 170 -23.63 -2.65 -10.87
CA SER A 170 -22.75 -1.71 -11.55
C SER A 170 -23.55 -0.91 -12.57
N ARG A 171 -23.58 0.41 -12.41
CA ARG A 171 -24.20 1.36 -13.34
C ARG A 171 -23.15 2.38 -13.77
N PRO A 172 -22.26 2.02 -14.72
CA PRO A 172 -21.22 2.92 -15.19
C PRO A 172 -21.82 4.10 -15.95
N ARG A 173 -21.28 5.30 -15.70
CA ARG A 173 -21.65 6.50 -16.45
C ARG A 173 -21.22 6.40 -17.91
N ASN A 174 -20.04 5.83 -18.15
CA ASN A 174 -19.47 5.63 -19.47
C ASN A 174 -19.51 4.14 -19.84
N GLU A 175 -20.67 3.64 -20.26
CA GLU A 175 -20.88 2.21 -20.57
C GLU A 175 -19.91 1.67 -21.62
N LEU A 176 -19.60 2.46 -22.66
CA LEU A 176 -18.64 2.09 -23.69
C LEU A 176 -17.22 1.96 -23.13
N LEU A 177 -16.81 2.88 -22.24
CA LEU A 177 -15.50 2.77 -21.59
C LEU A 177 -15.45 1.53 -20.70
N ALA A 178 -16.50 1.29 -19.91
CA ALA A 178 -16.59 0.08 -19.09
C ALA A 178 -16.47 -1.20 -19.93
N ASP A 179 -17.16 -1.28 -21.07
CA ASP A 179 -17.08 -2.43 -21.99
C ASP A 179 -15.66 -2.64 -22.54
N VAL A 180 -14.95 -1.57 -22.91
CA VAL A 180 -13.55 -1.66 -23.38
C VAL A 180 -12.64 -2.15 -22.25
N PHE A 181 -12.76 -1.61 -21.02
CA PHE A 181 -11.99 -2.07 -19.86
C PHE A 181 -12.31 -3.52 -19.48
N PHE A 182 -13.57 -3.95 -19.63
CA PHE A 182 -13.99 -5.34 -19.42
C PHE A 182 -13.34 -6.26 -20.45
N LYS A 183 -13.39 -5.90 -21.74
CA LYS A 183 -12.74 -6.66 -22.83
C LYS A 183 -11.22 -6.71 -22.69
N ALA A 184 -10.61 -5.68 -22.11
CA ALA A 184 -9.19 -5.65 -21.78
C ALA A 184 -8.83 -6.53 -20.56
N GLY A 185 -9.81 -7.07 -19.84
CA GLY A 185 -9.59 -7.90 -18.65
C GLY A 185 -9.23 -7.11 -17.40
N MET A 186 -9.49 -5.80 -17.38
CA MET A 186 -9.13 -4.92 -16.26
C MET A 186 -10.25 -4.75 -15.23
N ILE A 187 -11.50 -5.11 -15.58
CA ILE A 187 -12.65 -5.07 -14.66
C ILE A 187 -13.52 -6.32 -14.78
N GLU A 188 -14.35 -6.56 -13.75
CA GLU A 188 -15.43 -7.54 -13.79
C GLU A 188 -16.81 -6.88 -14.00
N ALA A 189 -17.75 -7.60 -14.60
CA ALA A 189 -19.12 -7.10 -14.82
C ALA A 189 -20.04 -7.16 -13.59
N TRP A 190 -19.62 -7.80 -12.49
CA TRP A 190 -20.52 -8.19 -11.39
C TRP A 190 -20.69 -7.14 -10.27
N GLY A 191 -20.18 -5.91 -10.43
CA GLY A 191 -20.40 -4.83 -9.45
C GLY A 191 -19.74 -5.07 -8.09
N ARG A 192 -18.61 -5.78 -8.05
CA ARG A 192 -17.86 -6.07 -6.82
C ARG A 192 -16.64 -5.19 -6.61
N GLY A 193 -16.40 -4.23 -7.51
CA GLY A 193 -15.18 -3.41 -7.50
C GLY A 193 -14.98 -2.65 -6.19
N THR A 194 -15.97 -1.90 -5.74
CA THR A 194 -15.92 -1.15 -4.49
C THR A 194 -15.77 -2.04 -3.25
N VAL A 195 -16.43 -3.20 -3.25
CA VAL A 195 -16.28 -4.21 -2.19
C VAL A 195 -14.86 -4.78 -2.19
N LYS A 196 -14.26 -5.02 -3.37
CA LYS A 196 -12.87 -5.46 -3.50
C LYS A 196 -11.92 -4.44 -2.87
N ILE A 197 -12.12 -3.13 -3.09
CA ILE A 197 -11.30 -2.09 -2.45
C ILE A 197 -11.35 -2.23 -0.92
N VAL A 198 -12.55 -2.38 -0.36
CA VAL A 198 -12.75 -2.56 1.09
C VAL A 198 -12.06 -3.82 1.60
N ASP A 199 -12.25 -4.95 0.91
CA ASP A 199 -11.68 -6.23 1.31
C ASP A 199 -10.15 -6.24 1.26
N GLU A 200 -9.55 -5.63 0.23
CA GLU A 200 -8.10 -5.52 0.12
C GLU A 200 -7.50 -4.62 1.22
N CYS A 201 -8.16 -3.50 1.56
CA CYS A 201 -7.76 -2.68 2.71
C CYS A 201 -7.82 -3.48 4.02
N LYS A 202 -8.90 -4.22 4.27
CA LYS A 202 -9.05 -5.09 5.45
C LYS A 202 -7.98 -6.17 5.51
N LYS A 203 -7.70 -6.85 4.39
CA LYS A 203 -6.66 -7.88 4.29
C LYS A 203 -5.27 -7.33 4.62
N ALA A 204 -5.01 -6.07 4.27
CA ALA A 204 -3.77 -5.37 4.61
C ALA A 204 -3.75 -4.77 6.02
N GLY A 205 -4.79 -4.98 6.84
CA GLY A 205 -4.88 -4.45 8.20
C GLY A 205 -5.14 -2.95 8.26
N LEU A 206 -5.52 -2.32 7.15
CA LEU A 206 -5.86 -0.90 7.08
C LEU A 206 -7.31 -0.66 7.50
N PRO A 207 -7.64 0.56 7.98
CA PRO A 207 -9.03 0.98 8.09
C PRO A 207 -9.76 0.84 6.75
N GLU A 208 -11.08 0.62 6.80
CA GLU A 208 -11.89 0.62 5.59
C GLU A 208 -11.80 1.98 4.88
N PRO A 209 -11.75 2.01 3.54
CA PRO A 209 -11.84 3.27 2.82
C PRO A 209 -13.21 3.92 3.05
N GLU A 210 -13.24 5.25 2.97
CA GLU A 210 -14.48 6.03 3.02
C GLU A 210 -14.82 6.54 1.62
N PHE A 211 -16.03 6.23 1.17
CA PHE A 211 -16.60 6.81 -0.03
C PHE A 211 -17.37 8.08 0.34
N ARG A 212 -17.25 9.17 -0.44
CA ARG A 212 -17.96 10.43 -0.19
C ARG A 212 -18.41 11.06 -1.49
N GLU A 213 -19.66 11.53 -1.56
CA GLU A 213 -20.08 12.45 -2.62
C GLU A 213 -19.80 13.88 -2.15
N GLU A 214 -18.83 14.54 -2.77
CA GLU A 214 -18.36 15.86 -2.39
C GLU A 214 -17.88 16.65 -3.61
N PHE A 215 -18.03 17.98 -3.56
CA PHE A 215 -17.59 18.90 -4.62
C PHE A 215 -18.12 18.57 -6.03
N GLY A 216 -19.32 17.97 -6.14
CA GLY A 216 -19.90 17.56 -7.41
C GLY A 216 -19.34 16.26 -8.00
N GLY A 217 -18.54 15.52 -7.22
CA GLY A 217 -17.92 14.26 -7.61
C GLY A 217 -17.97 13.20 -6.52
N LEU A 218 -17.26 12.11 -6.76
CA LEU A 218 -17.11 10.99 -5.84
C LEU A 218 -15.64 10.89 -5.40
N SER A 219 -15.42 10.78 -4.08
CA SER A 219 -14.12 10.52 -3.47
C SER A 219 -14.02 9.11 -2.91
N VAL A 220 -12.83 8.52 -3.02
CA VAL A 220 -12.39 7.33 -2.27
C VAL A 220 -11.24 7.76 -1.37
N HIS A 221 -11.49 7.81 -0.07
CA HIS A 221 -10.52 8.17 0.96
C HIS A 221 -9.91 6.91 1.57
N PHE A 222 -8.64 6.66 1.26
CA PHE A 222 -7.81 5.67 1.93
C PHE A 222 -7.16 6.29 3.17
N ILE A 223 -7.22 5.58 4.29
CA ILE A 223 -6.70 6.04 5.58
C ILE A 223 -5.47 5.19 5.93
N LYS A 224 -4.39 5.83 6.38
CA LYS A 224 -3.20 5.09 6.84
C LYS A 224 -3.51 4.25 8.08
N ALA A 225 -2.78 3.14 8.24
CA ALA A 225 -2.79 2.42 9.50
C ALA A 225 -2.33 3.33 10.63
N ASP A 226 -3.12 3.39 11.70
CA ASP A 226 -2.69 4.02 12.93
C ASP A 226 -1.52 3.22 13.51
N LYS A 227 -0.36 3.86 13.69
CA LYS A 227 0.84 3.24 14.30
C LYS A 227 0.58 2.76 15.73
N SER A 228 -0.50 3.21 16.37
CA SER A 228 -0.96 2.67 17.64
C SER A 228 -1.63 1.28 17.50
N GLN A 229 -2.20 0.97 16.34
CA GLN A 229 -2.81 -0.33 16.02
C GLN A 229 -1.83 -1.37 15.47
N GLU A 230 -0.64 -0.99 14.99
CA GLU A 230 0.46 -1.94 14.74
C GLU A 230 0.83 -2.72 16.02
N LYS A 231 0.70 -2.11 17.21
CA LYS A 231 0.87 -2.83 18.49
C LYS A 231 -0.26 -3.81 18.79
N VAL A 232 -1.45 -3.62 18.21
CA VAL A 232 -2.66 -4.41 18.49
C VAL A 232 -2.84 -5.56 17.49
N GLN A 233 -2.48 -5.38 16.22
CA GLN A 233 -2.54 -6.47 15.23
C GLN A 233 -1.36 -7.44 15.36
N VAL A 234 -0.16 -6.96 15.74
CA VAL A 234 0.95 -7.85 16.13
C VAL A 234 0.53 -8.74 17.30
N THR A 235 -0.22 -8.21 18.28
CA THR A 235 -0.69 -9.01 19.42
C THR A 235 -1.83 -9.99 19.10
N ALA A 236 -2.68 -9.71 18.10
CA ALA A 236 -3.78 -10.59 17.71
C ALA A 236 -3.35 -11.74 16.77
N GLN A 237 -2.41 -11.49 15.85
CA GLN A 237 -1.92 -12.53 14.93
C GLN A 237 -0.81 -13.39 15.57
N GLU A 238 -0.05 -12.84 16.53
CA GLU A 238 0.82 -13.62 17.43
C GLU A 238 0.01 -14.51 18.40
N ALA A 239 -1.27 -14.21 18.67
CA ALA A 239 -2.10 -15.02 19.56
C ALA A 239 -2.56 -16.35 18.93
N GLN A 240 -2.81 -16.40 17.61
CA GLN A 240 -3.21 -17.65 16.93
C GLN A 240 -2.03 -18.50 16.45
N VAL A 241 -0.92 -17.90 16.03
CA VAL A 241 0.29 -18.66 15.66
C VAL A 241 1.13 -19.03 16.89
N GLY A 242 1.14 -18.20 17.93
CA GLY A 242 1.90 -18.40 19.17
C GLY A 242 1.42 -19.57 20.04
N ALA A 243 0.18 -20.05 19.87
CA ALA A 243 -0.33 -21.19 20.62
C ALA A 243 0.30 -22.54 20.20
N ARG A 244 0.83 -22.66 18.97
CA ARG A 244 1.52 -23.87 18.50
C ARG A 244 3.05 -23.79 18.57
N SER A 245 3.65 -22.60 18.47
CA SER A 245 5.11 -22.43 18.47
C SER A 245 5.72 -22.10 19.85
N LYS A 246 4.94 -21.63 20.86
CA LYS A 246 5.46 -21.39 22.23
C LYS A 246 5.79 -22.67 23.00
N ALA A 247 5.15 -23.79 22.70
CA ALA A 247 5.49 -25.08 23.32
C ALA A 247 6.88 -25.60 22.88
N GLN A 248 7.36 -25.18 21.71
CA GLN A 248 8.62 -25.66 21.14
C GLN A 248 9.79 -24.68 21.35
N SER A 249 9.53 -23.36 21.38
CA SER A 249 10.58 -22.34 21.62
C SER A 249 10.85 -22.07 23.11
N GLY A 250 9.86 -22.24 24.00
CA GLY A 250 10.04 -22.11 25.45
C GLY A 250 11.00 -23.18 26.01
N ALA A 251 10.83 -24.43 25.59
CA ALA A 251 11.72 -25.54 25.98
C ALA A 251 13.16 -25.34 25.48
N GLN A 252 13.34 -24.75 24.29
CA GLN A 252 14.66 -24.53 23.70
C GLN A 252 15.40 -23.33 24.31
N SER A 253 14.69 -22.27 24.71
CA SER A 253 15.27 -21.12 25.44
C SER A 253 15.60 -21.50 26.89
N GLN A 254 14.73 -22.26 27.56
CA GLN A 254 15.00 -22.77 28.91
C GLN A 254 16.19 -23.73 28.92
N ALA A 255 16.28 -24.66 27.96
CA ALA A 255 17.43 -25.56 27.82
C ALA A 255 18.75 -24.83 27.53
N GLN A 256 18.73 -23.67 26.86
CA GLN A 256 19.93 -22.87 26.61
C GLN A 256 20.38 -22.10 27.87
N SER A 257 19.44 -21.47 28.58
CA SER A 257 19.71 -20.84 29.87
C SER A 257 20.27 -21.83 30.89
N GLU A 258 19.72 -23.04 30.96
CA GLU A 258 20.25 -24.13 31.80
C GLU A 258 21.70 -24.52 31.43
N ARG A 259 22.01 -24.58 30.13
CA ARG A 259 23.38 -24.87 29.66
C ARG A 259 24.34 -23.75 30.06
N ILE A 260 23.93 -22.49 29.99
CA ILE A 260 24.74 -21.35 30.47
C ILE A 260 25.03 -21.50 31.96
N LEU A 261 24.01 -21.76 32.79
CA LEU A 261 24.19 -21.96 34.22
C LEU A 261 25.12 -23.15 34.51
N PHE A 262 25.01 -24.24 33.76
CA PHE A 262 25.88 -25.40 33.89
C PHE A 262 27.34 -25.10 33.54
N ILE A 263 27.59 -24.34 32.48
CA ILE A 263 28.95 -23.87 32.13
C ILE A 263 29.51 -23.01 33.28
N LEU A 264 28.72 -22.04 33.75
CA LEU A 264 29.10 -21.13 34.83
C LEU A 264 29.24 -21.81 36.20
N SER A 265 28.71 -23.02 36.38
CA SER A 265 28.93 -23.84 37.58
C SER A 265 30.35 -24.38 37.69
N ARG A 266 31.10 -24.43 36.59
CA ARG A 266 32.47 -24.94 36.54
C ARG A 266 33.49 -23.82 36.73
N SER A 267 33.28 -22.69 36.07
CA SER A 267 34.15 -21.53 36.15
C SER A 267 33.45 -20.28 35.61
N ALA A 268 33.96 -19.10 35.98
CA ALA A 268 33.49 -17.86 35.40
C ALA A 268 33.88 -17.76 33.92
N ALA A 269 32.94 -17.34 33.07
CA ALA A 269 33.13 -17.30 31.62
C ALA A 269 32.71 -15.95 31.03
N SER A 270 33.44 -15.48 30.04
CA SER A 270 33.10 -14.34 29.21
C SER A 270 32.01 -14.70 28.19
N ALA A 271 31.35 -13.69 27.63
CA ALA A 271 30.36 -13.92 26.56
C ALA A 271 30.94 -14.69 25.36
N ARG A 272 32.26 -14.56 25.10
CA ARG A 272 32.94 -15.28 24.01
C ARG A 272 33.18 -16.75 24.36
N GLU A 273 33.57 -17.04 25.59
CA GLU A 273 33.75 -18.41 26.10
C GLU A 273 32.39 -19.14 26.12
N LEU A 274 31.33 -18.50 26.63
CA LEU A 274 29.96 -19.06 26.59
C LEU A 274 29.50 -19.38 25.17
N LEU A 275 29.74 -18.48 24.22
CA LEU A 275 29.39 -18.66 22.82
C LEU A 275 30.11 -19.86 22.19
N SER A 276 31.39 -20.04 22.52
CA SER A 276 32.20 -21.18 22.07
C SER A 276 31.71 -22.50 22.65
N GLU A 277 31.43 -22.55 23.96
CA GLU A 277 30.97 -23.78 24.63
C GLU A 277 29.54 -24.19 24.24
N LEU A 278 28.70 -23.21 23.85
CA LEU A 278 27.36 -23.48 23.32
C LEU A 278 27.37 -23.91 21.85
N GLY A 279 28.50 -23.81 21.13
CA GLY A 279 28.62 -24.17 19.72
C GLY A 279 27.96 -23.19 18.75
N LEU A 280 27.83 -21.92 19.14
CA LEU A 280 27.15 -20.89 18.36
C LEU A 280 28.16 -20.14 17.45
N LYS A 281 27.80 -19.93 16.17
CA LYS A 281 28.75 -19.44 15.14
C LYS A 281 28.93 -17.91 15.07
N SER A 282 28.08 -17.11 15.72
CA SER A 282 28.24 -15.65 15.78
C SER A 282 27.54 -15.07 17.02
N LYS A 283 27.83 -13.79 17.38
CA LYS A 283 27.17 -13.05 18.47
C LYS A 283 25.69 -12.82 18.15
N THR A 284 24.90 -13.88 18.21
CA THR A 284 23.46 -13.81 17.99
C THR A 284 22.80 -13.07 19.16
N GLY A 285 21.78 -12.25 18.87
CA GLY A 285 20.98 -11.57 19.89
C GLY A 285 20.40 -12.50 20.98
N TYR A 286 20.33 -13.81 20.72
CA TYR A 286 19.91 -14.85 21.67
C TYR A 286 20.77 -14.91 22.93
N LEU A 287 22.10 -15.09 22.81
CA LEU A 287 22.97 -15.15 23.99
C LEU A 287 22.89 -13.87 24.85
N LYS A 288 22.77 -12.70 24.21
CA LYS A 288 22.60 -11.43 24.92
C LYS A 288 21.27 -11.37 25.67
N ARG A 289 20.20 -11.93 25.10
CA ARG A 289 18.89 -12.05 25.73
C ARG A 289 18.91 -13.01 26.92
N ASP A 290 19.51 -14.18 26.75
CA ASP A 290 19.57 -15.20 27.82
C ASP A 290 20.41 -14.73 29.00
N ILE A 291 21.58 -14.12 28.74
CA ILE A 291 22.39 -13.49 29.79
C ILE A 291 21.59 -12.39 30.50
N LYS A 292 20.84 -11.56 29.77
CA LYS A 292 20.02 -10.51 30.38
C LYS A 292 18.95 -11.10 31.31
N GLY A 293 18.23 -12.13 30.86
CA GLY A 293 17.21 -12.81 31.66
C GLY A 293 17.80 -13.44 32.93
N LEU A 294 18.92 -14.17 32.80
CA LEU A 294 19.59 -14.77 33.95
C LEU A 294 20.13 -13.74 34.96
N MET A 295 20.50 -12.54 34.50
CA MET A 295 20.89 -11.43 35.39
C MET A 295 19.67 -10.79 36.06
N GLU A 296 18.55 -10.62 35.34
CA GLU A 296 17.27 -10.11 35.88
C GLU A 296 16.68 -11.05 36.94
N GLU A 297 16.82 -12.36 36.73
CA GLU A 297 16.46 -13.40 37.70
C GLU A 297 17.52 -13.61 38.79
N ASN A 298 18.59 -12.80 38.81
CA ASN A 298 19.66 -12.87 39.80
C ASN A 298 20.34 -14.26 39.89
N LEU A 299 20.36 -15.04 38.82
CA LEU A 299 21.02 -16.36 38.76
C LEU A 299 22.51 -16.25 38.39
N ILE A 300 22.89 -15.19 37.68
CA ILE A 300 24.28 -14.88 37.33
C ILE A 300 24.58 -13.41 37.63
N GLU A 301 25.86 -13.11 37.82
CA GLU A 301 26.34 -11.76 38.08
C GLU A 301 27.67 -11.47 37.36
N TYR A 302 28.01 -10.19 37.26
CA TYR A 302 29.31 -9.75 36.76
C TYR A 302 30.43 -10.07 37.76
N THR A 303 31.58 -10.49 37.24
CA THR A 303 32.80 -10.62 38.04
C THR A 303 33.41 -9.28 38.45
N ILE A 304 33.13 -8.21 37.69
CA ILE A 304 33.58 -6.83 37.96
C ILE A 304 32.34 -5.92 37.94
N PRO A 305 31.56 -5.85 39.03
CA PRO A 305 30.30 -5.12 39.08
C PRO A 305 30.43 -3.64 38.74
N ASP A 306 31.49 -2.99 39.24
CA ASP A 306 31.71 -1.54 39.07
C ASP A 306 32.12 -1.13 37.66
N LYS A 307 32.50 -2.10 36.80
CA LYS A 307 32.90 -1.86 35.41
C LYS A 307 32.25 -2.87 34.46
N PRO A 308 30.93 -2.77 34.21
CA PRO A 308 30.18 -3.73 33.37
C PRO A 308 30.75 -3.87 31.95
N ILE A 309 31.31 -2.80 31.40
CA ILE A 309 31.88 -2.74 30.04
C ILE A 309 33.37 -3.14 29.97
N SER A 310 33.95 -3.66 31.06
CA SER A 310 35.35 -4.09 31.09
C SER A 310 35.65 -5.14 30.03
N ARG A 311 36.78 -5.01 29.32
CA ARG A 311 37.27 -6.04 28.38
C ARG A 311 37.61 -7.37 29.06
N LEU A 312 37.80 -7.35 30.38
CA LEU A 312 38.06 -8.52 31.22
C LEU A 312 36.79 -9.05 31.91
N GLN A 313 35.61 -8.52 31.57
CA GLN A 313 34.37 -8.92 32.21
C GLN A 313 34.02 -10.39 31.93
N LYS A 314 33.66 -11.11 32.99
CA LYS A 314 33.10 -12.46 32.96
C LYS A 314 31.78 -12.50 33.75
N TYR A 315 31.02 -13.55 33.54
CA TYR A 315 29.83 -13.89 34.29
C TYR A 315 30.16 -15.03 35.26
N ARG A 316 29.55 -15.04 36.44
CA ARG A 316 29.61 -16.15 37.41
C ARG A 316 28.24 -16.40 38.02
N LEU A 317 28.01 -17.60 38.55
CA LEU A 317 26.77 -17.90 39.29
C LEU A 317 26.70 -17.13 40.61
N THR A 318 25.51 -16.64 40.93
CA THR A 318 25.15 -16.18 42.29
C THR A 318 24.85 -17.38 43.20
N ASP A 319 24.60 -17.13 44.49
CA ASP A 319 24.10 -18.16 45.40
C ASP A 319 22.71 -18.68 45.00
N GLU A 320 21.87 -17.81 44.45
CA GLU A 320 20.54 -18.16 43.94
C GLU A 320 20.65 -19.04 42.69
N GLY A 321 21.53 -18.69 41.76
CA GLY A 321 21.86 -19.52 40.59
C GLY A 321 22.39 -20.91 40.95
N ARG A 322 23.23 -21.01 41.99
CA ARG A 322 23.70 -22.30 42.51
C ARG A 322 22.56 -23.14 43.08
N ARG A 323 21.65 -22.55 43.86
CA ARG A 323 20.49 -23.25 44.45
C ARG A 323 19.52 -23.71 43.36
N PHE A 324 19.25 -22.86 42.38
CA PHE A 324 18.41 -23.17 41.24
C PHE A 324 18.94 -24.40 40.47
N LEU A 325 20.24 -24.40 40.17
CA LEU A 325 20.89 -25.52 39.47
C LEU A 325 20.94 -26.81 40.31
N ALA A 326 21.04 -26.69 41.63
CA ALA A 326 20.95 -27.84 42.55
C ALA A 326 19.54 -28.44 42.58
N GLY A 327 18.50 -27.60 42.59
CA GLY A 327 17.10 -28.02 42.50
C GLY A 327 16.80 -28.82 41.22
N MET A 328 17.34 -28.37 40.08
CA MET A 328 17.20 -29.08 38.79
C MET A 328 17.86 -30.47 38.77
N ARG A 329 18.94 -30.68 39.54
CA ARG A 329 19.58 -32.01 39.67
C ARG A 329 18.79 -32.95 40.60
N GLY A 330 17.96 -32.42 41.48
CA GLY A 330 17.11 -33.20 42.39
C GLY A 330 15.95 -33.90 41.68
N ASP A 331 15.37 -33.27 40.65
CA ASP A 331 14.19 -33.80 39.94
C ASP A 331 14.48 -34.89 38.90
N LYS A 332 15.75 -35.12 38.53
CA LYS A 332 16.14 -36.19 37.58
C LYS A 332 16.43 -37.55 38.23
N LYS A 333 16.09 -37.73 39.53
CA LYS A 333 16.32 -38.97 40.30
C LYS A 333 15.04 -39.76 40.64
N LYS A 334 13.92 -39.51 39.94
CA LYS A 334 12.72 -40.36 40.02
C LYS A 334 12.44 -41.06 38.72
#